data_AF-A0A0B8P3B2-F1
#
_entry.id   AF-A0A0B8P3B2-F1
#
_cell.length_a   1.000
_cell.length_b   1.000
_cell.length_c   1.000
_cell.angle_alpha   90.00
_cell.angle_beta   90.00
_cell.angle_gamma   90.00
#
_symmetry.space_group_name_H-M   'P 1'
#
loop_
_entity.id
_entity.type
_entity.pdbx_description
1 polymer ?
#
loop_
_entity_poly.entity_id
_entity_poly.type
_entity_poly.pdbx_seq_one_letter_code
_entity_poly.pdbx_strand_id
1 'polypeptide(L)'
;MNILGYFQKVGKALMVPVATLPAAAILMGIGYWIDPTGWGGNSALAGFLIKAGAAIIDNMSWLFAVGVAYGMSKDKDGAAALAALVMMYVVTTLLSPGAVSQIQGIPADAVPAAFGKIQNQFVGILVGIISAEIYNRFSHVELHKALAFFSGKRLVPILTSVAGIAVSFVLMYVWPAIYDGLVHFGESIQGMVLQVRVSMHSSTVYLSL
;
A
#
# COMPACT_ATOMS: atom_id res chain seq x y z
N MET A 1 0.54 -0.90 -26.61
CA MET A 1 -0.63 -0.39 -25.86
C MET A 1 -0.41 1.10 -25.69
N ASN A 2 -1.37 1.95 -26.07
CA ASN A 2 -1.24 3.39 -25.89
C ASN A 2 -1.25 3.73 -24.39
N ILE A 3 -0.60 4.83 -24.00
CA ILE A 3 -0.44 5.22 -22.58
C ILE A 3 -1.77 5.28 -21.82
N LEU A 4 -2.83 5.76 -22.47
CA LEU A 4 -4.19 5.78 -21.91
C LEU A 4 -4.72 4.38 -21.58
N GLY A 5 -4.50 3.41 -22.47
CA GLY A 5 -4.89 2.02 -22.24
C GLY A 5 -4.13 1.37 -21.10
N TYR A 6 -2.87 1.78 -20.87
CA TYR A 6 -2.09 1.35 -19.72
C TYR A 6 -2.69 1.83 -18.41
N PHE A 7 -2.97 3.13 -18.29
CA PHE A 7 -3.61 3.70 -17.11
C PHE A 7 -5.00 3.11 -16.85
N GLN A 8 -5.78 2.83 -17.90
CA GLN A 8 -7.06 2.13 -17.76
C GLN A 8 -6.88 0.70 -17.22
N LYS A 9 -5.85 -0.02 -17.66
CA LYS A 9 -5.53 -1.35 -17.15
C LYS A 9 -5.13 -1.32 -15.68
N VAL A 10 -4.28 -0.36 -15.29
CA VAL A 10 -3.92 -0.12 -13.88
C VAL A 10 -5.18 0.17 -13.06
N GLY A 11 -6.04 1.09 -13.52
CA GLY A 11 -7.30 1.43 -12.86
C GLY A 11 -8.23 0.22 -12.66
N LYS A 12 -8.34 -0.66 -13.66
CA LYS A 12 -9.09 -1.93 -13.54
C LYS A 12 -8.44 -2.90 -12.54
N ALA A 13 -7.11 -2.97 -12.49
CA ALA A 13 -6.41 -3.85 -11.57
C ALA A 13 -6.59 -3.40 -10.09
N LEU A 14 -6.68 -2.08 -9.85
CA LEU A 14 -6.96 -1.52 -8.53
C LEU A 14 -8.34 -1.92 -7.98
N MET A 15 -9.27 -2.36 -8.82
CA MET A 15 -10.60 -2.80 -8.37
C MET A 15 -10.54 -4.11 -7.57
N VAL A 16 -9.54 -4.97 -7.82
CA VAL A 16 -9.39 -6.27 -7.14
C VAL A 16 -9.26 -6.11 -5.61
N PRO A 17 -8.29 -5.33 -5.08
CA PRO A 17 -8.18 -5.12 -3.63
C PRO A 17 -9.34 -4.28 -3.07
N VAL A 18 -9.84 -3.31 -3.83
CA VAL A 18 -10.93 -2.42 -3.38
C VAL A 18 -12.22 -3.18 -3.10
N ALA A 19 -12.47 -4.29 -3.79
CA ALA A 19 -13.62 -5.16 -3.54
C ALA A 19 -13.66 -5.76 -2.11
N THR A 20 -12.54 -5.78 -1.38
CA THR A 20 -12.48 -6.28 0.00
C THR A 20 -12.90 -5.24 1.04
N LEU A 21 -12.89 -3.95 0.69
CA LEU A 21 -13.18 -2.86 1.62
C LEU A 21 -14.63 -2.83 2.12
N PRO A 22 -15.66 -3.14 1.31
CA PRO A 22 -17.03 -3.24 1.81
C PRO A 22 -17.20 -4.29 2.91
N ALA A 23 -16.54 -5.44 2.78
CA ALA A 23 -16.59 -6.48 3.81
C ALA A 23 -15.94 -5.99 5.12
N ALA A 24 -14.78 -5.33 5.04
CA ALA A 24 -14.12 -4.73 6.20
C ALA A 24 -15.01 -3.69 6.88
N ALA A 25 -15.64 -2.81 6.09
CA ALA A 25 -16.52 -1.76 6.58
C ALA A 25 -17.78 -2.32 7.26
N ILE A 26 -18.39 -3.38 6.71
CA ILE A 26 -19.55 -4.04 7.33
C ILE A 26 -19.17 -4.67 8.67
N LEU A 27 -18.03 -5.39 8.73
CA LEU A 27 -17.56 -6.00 9.97
C LEU A 27 -17.30 -4.97 11.07
N MET A 28 -16.59 -3.89 10.75
CA MET A 28 -16.34 -2.81 11.70
C MET A 28 -17.62 -2.07 12.07
N GLY A 29 -18.51 -1.82 11.09
CA GLY A 29 -19.79 -1.15 11.31
C GLY A 29 -20.68 -1.89 12.29
N ILE A 30 -20.80 -3.22 12.17
CA ILE A 30 -21.55 -4.04 13.13
C ILE A 30 -20.84 -4.04 14.49
N GLY A 31 -19.51 -4.15 14.52
CA GLY A 31 -18.74 -4.11 15.76
C GLY A 31 -18.94 -2.80 16.54
N TYR A 32 -18.87 -1.66 15.87
CA TYR A 32 -19.16 -0.35 16.48
C TYR A 32 -20.65 -0.14 16.81
N TRP A 33 -21.57 -0.80 16.10
CA TRP A 33 -22.98 -0.77 16.49
C TRP A 33 -23.23 -1.50 17.81
N ILE A 34 -22.52 -2.60 18.06
CA ILE A 34 -22.58 -3.37 19.31
C ILE A 34 -21.88 -2.63 20.46
N ASP A 35 -20.73 -2.01 20.20
CA ASP A 35 -19.98 -1.23 21.20
C ASP A 35 -19.58 0.15 20.64
N PRO A 36 -20.47 1.15 20.71
CA PRO A 36 -20.25 2.47 20.10
C PRO A 36 -19.14 3.29 20.77
N THR A 37 -18.81 2.99 22.04
CA THR A 37 -17.92 3.83 22.85
C THR A 37 -16.69 3.09 23.37
N GLY A 38 -16.74 1.76 23.48
CA GLY A 38 -15.64 0.95 24.02
C GLY A 38 -14.64 0.45 23.00
N TRP A 39 -14.85 0.69 21.70
CA TRP A 39 -13.94 0.23 20.63
C TRP A 39 -13.70 -1.30 20.67
N GLY A 40 -14.66 -2.05 21.20
CA GLY A 40 -14.56 -3.49 21.39
C GLY A 40 -14.00 -3.93 22.75
N GLY A 41 -13.70 -3.00 23.65
CA GLY A 41 -13.26 -3.29 25.02
C GLY A 41 -14.41 -3.71 25.95
N ASN A 42 -15.64 -3.27 25.68
CA ASN A 42 -16.80 -3.58 26.52
C ASN A 42 -17.54 -4.84 26.08
N SER A 43 -17.24 -5.38 24.89
CA SER A 43 -17.86 -6.58 24.35
C SER A 43 -16.85 -7.37 23.53
N ALA A 44 -16.62 -8.62 23.92
CA ALA A 44 -15.72 -9.52 23.20
C ALA A 44 -16.14 -9.73 21.74
N LEU A 45 -17.45 -9.76 21.46
CA LEU A 45 -17.98 -9.88 20.09
C LEU A 45 -17.69 -8.62 19.27
N ALA A 46 -17.87 -7.44 19.86
CA ALA A 46 -17.56 -6.18 19.18
C ALA A 46 -16.05 -6.08 18.87
N GLY A 47 -15.20 -6.39 19.85
CA GLY A 47 -13.74 -6.42 19.64
C GLY A 47 -13.31 -7.41 18.56
N PHE A 48 -13.92 -8.59 18.52
CA PHE A 48 -13.66 -9.59 17.49
C PHE A 48 -14.00 -9.07 16.08
N LEU A 49 -15.19 -8.46 15.91
CA LEU A 49 -15.63 -7.93 14.62
C LEU A 49 -14.81 -6.71 14.16
N ILE A 50 -14.52 -5.78 15.07
CA ILE A 50 -13.70 -4.58 14.77
C ILE A 50 -12.30 -5.02 14.34
N LYS A 51 -11.67 -5.96 15.07
CA LYS A 51 -10.33 -6.47 14.73
C LYS A 51 -10.32 -7.23 13.41
N ALA A 52 -11.37 -8.00 13.11
CA ALA A 52 -11.49 -8.71 11.85
C ALA A 52 -11.54 -7.76 10.64
N GLY A 53 -12.32 -6.67 10.72
CA GLY A 53 -12.35 -5.67 9.66
C GLY A 53 -11.08 -4.82 9.59
N ALA A 54 -10.51 -4.44 10.74
CA ALA A 54 -9.25 -3.72 10.81
C ALA A 54 -8.10 -4.49 10.15
N ALA A 55 -8.06 -5.82 10.26
CA ALA A 55 -7.04 -6.64 9.61
C ALA A 55 -6.96 -6.42 8.08
N ILE A 56 -8.08 -6.13 7.42
CA ILE A 56 -8.13 -5.84 5.98
C ILE A 56 -7.62 -4.42 5.71
N ILE A 57 -8.09 -3.43 6.48
CA ILE A 57 -7.74 -2.01 6.29
C ILE A 57 -6.25 -1.76 6.61
N ASP A 58 -5.77 -2.30 7.72
CA ASP A 58 -4.40 -2.13 8.21
C ASP A 58 -3.37 -2.77 7.27
N ASN A 59 -3.77 -3.82 6.55
CA ASN A 59 -2.92 -4.52 5.58
C ASN A 59 -3.26 -4.20 4.12
N MET A 60 -4.01 -3.11 3.88
CA MET A 60 -4.47 -2.73 2.56
C MET A 60 -3.33 -2.51 1.56
N SER A 61 -2.15 -2.04 2.01
CA SER A 61 -0.96 -1.91 1.16
C SER A 61 -0.53 -3.24 0.52
N TRP A 62 -0.53 -4.33 1.29
CA TRP A 62 -0.24 -5.67 0.82
C TRP A 62 -1.29 -6.17 -0.17
N LEU A 63 -2.58 -5.90 0.13
CA LEU A 63 -3.68 -6.21 -0.79
C LEU A 63 -3.51 -5.48 -2.12
N PHE A 64 -3.10 -4.21 -2.11
CA PHE A 64 -2.80 -3.47 -3.33
C PHE A 64 -1.61 -4.04 -4.10
N ALA A 65 -0.51 -4.40 -3.43
CA ALA A 65 0.64 -5.02 -4.09
C ALA A 65 0.25 -6.31 -4.83
N VAL A 66 -0.41 -7.22 -4.12
CA VAL A 66 -0.84 -8.52 -4.65
C VAL A 66 -1.92 -8.35 -5.72
N GLY A 67 -2.95 -7.57 -5.41
CA GLY A 67 -4.13 -7.38 -6.26
C GLY A 67 -3.81 -6.64 -7.57
N VAL A 68 -2.95 -5.63 -7.54
CA VAL A 68 -2.51 -4.94 -8.75
C VAL A 68 -1.66 -5.86 -9.62
N ALA A 69 -0.73 -6.60 -9.02
CA ALA A 69 0.10 -7.54 -9.77
C ALA A 69 -0.71 -8.63 -10.47
N TYR A 70 -1.67 -9.21 -9.74
CA TYR A 70 -2.63 -10.18 -10.26
C TYR A 70 -3.53 -9.57 -11.34
N GLY A 71 -4.10 -8.39 -11.11
CA GLY A 71 -5.01 -7.74 -12.04
C GLY A 71 -4.32 -7.27 -13.33
N MET A 72 -3.02 -6.99 -13.26
CA MET A 72 -2.21 -6.56 -14.41
C MET A 72 -1.50 -7.71 -15.14
N SER A 73 -1.37 -8.90 -14.55
CA SER A 73 -0.82 -10.05 -15.27
C SER A 73 -1.75 -10.46 -16.41
N LYS A 74 -1.15 -10.87 -17.55
CA LYS A 74 -1.92 -11.19 -18.77
C LYS A 74 -2.84 -12.40 -18.58
N ASP A 75 -2.38 -13.38 -17.81
CA ASP A 75 -3.06 -14.65 -17.54
C ASP A 75 -3.75 -14.69 -16.17
N LYS A 76 -3.70 -13.60 -15.38
CA LYS A 76 -4.22 -13.55 -14.01
C LYS A 76 -3.74 -14.71 -13.15
N ASP A 77 -2.47 -15.06 -13.31
CA ASP A 77 -1.88 -16.18 -12.59
C ASP A 77 -1.36 -15.77 -11.20
N GLY A 78 -1.51 -16.66 -10.23
CA GLY A 78 -1.14 -16.43 -8.83
C GLY A 78 0.35 -16.21 -8.61
N ALA A 79 1.23 -16.66 -9.50
CA ALA A 79 2.66 -16.42 -9.39
C ALA A 79 3.03 -14.93 -9.55
N ALA A 80 2.23 -14.14 -10.28
CA ALA A 80 2.41 -12.67 -10.34
C ALA A 80 2.13 -12.02 -8.98
N ALA A 81 1.05 -12.47 -8.33
CA ALA A 81 0.68 -12.05 -6.98
C ALA A 81 1.77 -12.40 -5.95
N LEU A 82 2.29 -13.63 -6.00
CA LEU A 82 3.38 -14.06 -5.13
C LEU A 82 4.65 -13.24 -5.35
N ALA A 83 5.00 -12.96 -6.61
CA ALA A 83 6.18 -12.16 -6.94
C ALA A 83 6.09 -10.72 -6.39
N ALA A 84 4.90 -10.13 -6.38
CA ALA A 84 4.65 -8.82 -5.77
C ALA A 84 4.73 -8.85 -4.25
N LEU A 85 4.24 -9.90 -3.62
CA LEU A 85 4.40 -10.10 -2.19
C LEU A 85 5.88 -10.17 -1.80
N VAL A 86 6.69 -10.91 -2.56
CA VAL A 86 8.14 -11.00 -2.35
C VAL A 86 8.82 -9.65 -2.50
N MET A 87 8.52 -8.89 -3.57
CA MET A 87 9.06 -7.54 -3.74
C MET A 87 8.64 -6.62 -2.59
N MET A 88 7.39 -6.69 -2.14
CA MET A 88 6.88 -5.85 -1.05
C MET A 88 7.58 -6.16 0.28
N TYR A 89 7.92 -7.42 0.56
CA TYR A 89 8.74 -7.79 1.72
C TYR A 89 10.15 -7.19 1.65
N VAL A 90 10.81 -7.29 0.49
CA VAL A 90 12.14 -6.69 0.30
C VAL A 90 12.07 -5.17 0.50
N VAL A 91 11.08 -4.52 -0.11
CA VAL A 91 10.94 -3.06 -0.04
C VAL A 91 10.67 -2.57 1.36
N THR A 92 9.70 -3.14 2.06
CA THR A 92 9.33 -2.72 3.41
C THR A 92 10.42 -3.03 4.44
N THR A 93 11.18 -4.12 4.27
CA THR A 93 12.29 -4.46 5.16
C THR A 93 13.45 -3.48 5.01
N LEU A 94 13.91 -3.23 3.77
CA LEU A 94 15.06 -2.34 3.51
C LEU A 94 14.77 -0.88 3.82
N LEU A 95 13.51 -0.47 3.75
CA LEU A 95 13.07 0.89 4.05
C LEU A 95 12.43 1.03 5.43
N SER A 96 12.53 0.01 6.28
CA SER A 96 12.09 0.10 7.67
C SER A 96 12.99 1.09 8.42
N PRO A 97 12.48 1.85 9.41
CA PRO A 97 13.29 2.85 10.11
C PRO A 97 14.60 2.30 10.70
N GLY A 98 14.57 1.07 11.22
CA GLY A 98 15.76 0.38 11.72
C GLY A 98 16.79 0.07 10.63
N ALA A 99 16.34 -0.44 9.47
CA ALA A 99 17.22 -0.70 8.34
C ALA A 99 17.81 0.60 7.77
N VAL A 100 17.01 1.67 7.65
CA VAL A 100 17.49 2.98 7.18
C VAL A 100 18.55 3.55 8.11
N SER A 101 18.30 3.53 9.43
CA SER A 101 19.27 3.95 10.44
C SER A 101 20.60 3.20 10.28
N GLN A 102 20.55 1.88 10.15
CA GLN A 102 21.73 1.05 9.98
C GLN A 102 22.47 1.31 8.66
N ILE A 103 21.74 1.42 7.54
CA ILE A 103 22.30 1.58 6.20
C ILE A 103 22.92 2.97 6.01
N GLN A 104 22.28 4.02 6.53
CA GLN A 104 22.76 5.40 6.42
C GLN A 104 23.72 5.80 7.56
N GLY A 105 23.84 4.98 8.60
CA GLY A 105 24.68 5.29 9.76
C GLY A 105 24.17 6.46 10.60
N ILE A 106 22.85 6.72 10.55
CA ILE A 106 22.21 7.80 11.30
C ILE A 106 21.55 7.23 12.57
N PRO A 107 21.46 8.01 13.67
CA PRO A 107 20.76 7.54 14.86
C PRO A 107 19.26 7.39 14.58
N ALA A 108 18.60 6.49 15.32
CA ALA A 108 17.23 6.07 15.03
C ALA A 108 16.18 7.20 15.14
N ASP A 109 16.49 8.24 15.92
CA ASP A 109 15.70 9.46 16.08
C ASP A 109 15.85 10.45 14.92
N ALA A 110 16.95 10.37 14.16
CA ALA A 110 17.18 11.17 12.97
C ALA A 110 16.57 10.57 11.69
N VAL A 111 16.01 9.36 11.76
CA VAL A 111 15.36 8.72 10.61
C VAL A 111 14.08 9.48 10.24
N PRO A 112 13.91 9.87 8.97
CA PRO A 112 12.69 10.55 8.53
C PRO A 112 11.42 9.77 8.88
N ALA A 113 10.42 10.46 9.45
CA ALA A 113 9.13 9.88 9.83
C ALA A 113 8.42 9.16 8.66
N ALA A 114 8.73 9.58 7.43
CA ALA A 114 8.32 8.95 6.18
C ALA A 114 8.51 7.43 6.17
N PHE A 115 9.61 6.92 6.72
CA PHE A 115 9.92 5.48 6.72
C PHE A 115 9.04 4.69 7.70
N GLY A 116 8.53 5.33 8.77
CA GLY A 116 7.52 4.74 9.65
C GLY A 116 6.17 4.52 8.95
N LYS A 117 5.97 5.14 7.77
CA LYS A 117 4.77 5.03 6.94
C LYS A 117 5.05 4.43 5.56
N ILE A 118 6.17 3.70 5.40
CA ILE A 118 6.52 3.08 4.12
C ILE A 118 5.48 2.04 3.66
N GLN A 119 4.87 1.33 4.61
CA GLN A 119 3.76 0.41 4.34
C GLN A 119 2.48 1.19 4.07
N ASN A 120 2.32 1.68 2.83
CA ASN A 120 1.12 2.37 2.37
C ASN A 120 0.69 1.88 0.98
N GLN A 121 -0.49 2.33 0.55
CA GLN A 121 -1.13 1.89 -0.69
C GLN A 121 -0.36 2.35 -1.92
N PHE A 122 0.28 3.53 -1.87
CA PHE A 122 1.10 4.02 -2.99
C PHE A 122 2.28 3.07 -3.27
N VAL A 123 3.03 2.71 -2.24
CA VAL A 123 4.15 1.76 -2.36
C VAL A 123 3.64 0.39 -2.81
N GLY A 124 2.51 -0.07 -2.26
CA GLY A 124 1.86 -1.30 -2.69
C GLY A 124 1.52 -1.32 -4.18
N ILE A 125 0.88 -0.26 -4.69
CA ILE A 125 0.54 -0.12 -6.11
C ILE A 125 1.80 -0.10 -6.98
N LEU A 126 2.82 0.67 -6.58
CA LEU A 126 4.10 0.76 -7.30
C LEU A 126 4.76 -0.62 -7.42
N VAL A 127 4.88 -1.34 -6.31
CA VAL A 127 5.44 -2.70 -6.27
C VAL A 127 4.61 -3.67 -7.10
N GLY A 128 3.29 -3.57 -7.03
CA GLY A 128 2.37 -4.40 -7.81
C GLY A 128 2.51 -4.21 -9.31
N ILE A 129 2.62 -2.95 -9.78
CA ILE A 129 2.85 -2.62 -11.19
C ILE A 129 4.18 -3.21 -11.67
N ILE A 130 5.28 -2.93 -10.96
CA ILE A 130 6.62 -3.41 -11.37
C ILE A 130 6.65 -4.93 -11.42
N SER A 131 6.04 -5.59 -10.43
CA SER A 131 5.97 -7.04 -10.37
C SER A 131 5.14 -7.64 -11.52
N ALA A 132 4.03 -6.99 -11.90
CA ALA A 132 3.25 -7.40 -13.08
C ALA A 132 4.05 -7.28 -14.38
N GLU A 133 4.82 -6.19 -14.55
CA GLU A 133 5.65 -6.00 -15.74
C GLU A 133 6.76 -7.04 -15.83
N ILE A 134 7.45 -7.33 -14.72
CA ILE A 134 8.46 -8.38 -14.65
C ILE A 134 7.82 -9.74 -14.95
N TYR A 135 6.66 -10.05 -14.34
CA TYR A 135 5.93 -11.28 -14.62
C TYR A 135 5.59 -11.42 -16.11
N ASN A 136 4.95 -10.41 -16.69
CA ASN A 136 4.47 -10.43 -18.07
C ASN A 136 5.60 -10.56 -19.11
N ARG A 137 6.84 -10.24 -18.71
CA ARG A 137 8.03 -10.33 -19.55
C ARG A 137 8.82 -11.63 -19.35
N PHE A 138 8.93 -12.11 -18.11
CA PHE A 138 9.87 -13.19 -17.77
C PHE A 138 9.21 -14.52 -17.37
N SER A 139 7.88 -14.58 -17.25
CA SER A 139 7.14 -15.79 -16.85
C SER A 139 7.28 -16.98 -17.81
N HIS A 140 7.76 -16.77 -19.03
CA HIS A 140 7.96 -17.80 -20.06
C HIS A 140 9.43 -17.97 -20.46
N VAL A 141 10.36 -17.33 -19.75
CA VAL A 141 11.80 -17.40 -20.08
C VAL A 141 12.40 -18.68 -19.52
N GLU A 142 13.11 -19.41 -20.38
CA GLU A 142 13.86 -20.60 -19.99
C GLU A 142 15.34 -20.27 -19.77
N LEU A 143 15.88 -20.71 -18.63
CA LEU A 143 17.27 -20.55 -18.28
C LEU A 143 18.13 -21.72 -18.80
N HIS A 144 19.44 -21.51 -18.84
CA HIS A 144 20.42 -22.53 -19.21
C HIS A 144 20.31 -23.77 -18.30
N LYS A 145 20.72 -24.95 -18.80
CA LYS A 145 20.47 -26.27 -18.15
C LYS A 145 20.80 -26.33 -16.66
N ALA A 146 21.84 -25.64 -16.19
CA ALA A 146 22.23 -25.59 -14.78
C ALA A 146 21.22 -24.87 -13.86
N LEU A 147 20.45 -23.91 -14.38
CA LEU A 147 19.49 -23.10 -13.63
C LEU A 147 18.02 -23.35 -14.06
N ALA A 148 17.79 -24.40 -14.87
CA ALA A 148 16.48 -24.69 -15.44
C ALA A 148 15.36 -24.90 -14.40
N PHE A 149 15.71 -25.23 -13.16
CA PHE A 149 14.76 -25.31 -12.05
C PHE A 149 14.01 -24.00 -11.79
N PHE A 150 14.67 -22.86 -12.03
CA PHE A 150 14.12 -21.53 -11.83
C PHE A 150 13.42 -20.98 -13.07
N SER A 151 13.34 -21.71 -14.18
CA SER A 151 12.72 -21.23 -15.41
C SER A 151 11.23 -20.89 -15.26
N GLY A 152 10.76 -20.01 -16.14
CA GLY A 152 9.37 -19.61 -16.26
C GLY A 152 8.85 -18.86 -15.02
N LYS A 153 7.66 -19.23 -14.53
CA LYS A 153 6.96 -18.53 -13.44
C LYS A 153 7.74 -18.51 -12.12
N ARG A 154 8.65 -19.46 -11.91
CA ARG A 154 9.51 -19.55 -10.71
C ARG A 154 10.65 -18.52 -10.71
N LEU A 155 11.03 -18.02 -11.89
CA LEU A 155 12.05 -16.99 -12.03
C LEU A 155 11.55 -15.65 -11.50
N VAL A 156 10.24 -15.42 -11.64
CA VAL A 156 9.66 -14.10 -11.43
C VAL A 156 9.86 -13.60 -9.99
N PRO A 157 9.58 -14.37 -8.93
CA PRO A 157 9.85 -13.93 -7.56
C PRO A 157 11.33 -13.57 -7.28
N ILE A 158 12.27 -14.20 -7.99
CA ILE A 158 13.71 -13.91 -7.87
C ILE A 158 14.04 -12.58 -8.55
N LEU A 159 13.49 -12.34 -9.74
CA LEU A 159 13.69 -11.07 -10.43
C LEU A 159 13.00 -9.91 -9.69
N THR A 160 11.81 -10.14 -9.12
CA THR A 160 11.11 -9.12 -8.35
C THR A 160 11.78 -8.82 -7.02
N SER A 161 12.46 -9.77 -6.38
CA SER A 161 13.27 -9.48 -5.18
C SER A 161 14.47 -8.59 -5.52
N VAL A 162 15.20 -8.90 -6.60
CA VAL A 162 16.33 -8.07 -7.08
C VAL A 162 15.86 -6.68 -7.50
N ALA A 163 14.75 -6.59 -8.24
CA ALA A 163 14.14 -5.31 -8.57
C ALA A 163 13.68 -4.55 -7.32
N GLY A 164 13.19 -5.25 -6.29
CA GLY A 164 12.85 -4.68 -4.99
C GLY A 164 14.03 -3.99 -4.33
N ILE A 165 15.23 -4.60 -4.37
CA ILE A 165 16.47 -3.98 -3.86
C ILE A 165 16.75 -2.66 -4.58
N ALA A 166 16.67 -2.65 -5.92
CA ALA A 166 16.88 -1.44 -6.70
C ALA A 166 15.83 -0.36 -6.41
N VAL A 167 14.56 -0.74 -6.30
CA VAL A 167 13.45 0.15 -5.94
C VAL A 167 13.66 0.74 -4.55
N SER A 168 14.05 -0.07 -3.56
CA SER A 168 14.39 0.40 -2.22
C SER A 168 15.53 1.40 -2.23
N PHE A 169 16.59 1.14 -2.99
CA PHE A 169 17.70 2.07 -3.09
C PHE A 169 17.26 3.45 -3.60
N VAL A 170 16.38 3.48 -4.61
CA VAL A 170 15.82 4.74 -5.13
C VAL A 170 14.89 5.40 -4.11
N LEU A 171 13.95 4.63 -3.54
CA LEU A 171 12.98 5.15 -2.57
C LEU A 171 13.65 5.64 -1.28
N MET A 172 14.82 5.13 -0.90
CA MET A 172 15.60 5.62 0.23
C MET A 172 15.84 7.14 0.17
N TYR A 173 16.02 7.70 -1.03
CA TYR A 173 16.28 9.12 -1.22
C TYR A 173 15.04 9.89 -1.66
N VAL A 174 14.17 9.26 -2.45
CA VAL A 174 12.99 9.93 -3.04
C VAL A 174 11.80 9.93 -2.09
N TRP A 175 11.64 8.91 -1.24
CA TRP A 175 10.47 8.73 -0.38
C TRP A 175 10.27 9.86 0.64
N PRO A 176 11.30 10.38 1.34
CA PRO A 176 11.11 11.51 2.26
C PRO A 176 10.49 12.73 1.56
N ALA A 177 10.97 13.09 0.38
CA ALA A 177 10.42 14.22 -0.38
C ALA A 177 8.96 13.99 -0.82
N ILE A 178 8.63 12.77 -1.25
CA ILE A 178 7.24 12.42 -1.58
C ILE A 178 6.35 12.51 -0.34
N TYR A 179 6.81 11.94 0.78
CA TYR A 179 6.06 11.93 2.03
C TYR A 179 5.81 13.35 2.55
N ASP A 180 6.83 14.21 2.57
CA ASP A 180 6.69 15.59 3.02
C ASP A 180 5.69 16.36 2.13
N GLY A 181 5.75 16.15 0.81
CA GLY A 181 4.76 16.70 -0.12
C GLY A 181 3.33 16.24 0.17
N LEU A 182 3.14 14.96 0.51
CA LEU A 182 1.83 14.42 0.91
C LEU A 182 1.35 15.00 2.24
N VAL A 183 2.24 15.18 3.21
CA VAL A 183 1.92 15.79 4.51
C VAL A 183 1.49 17.24 4.31
N HIS A 184 2.27 18.04 3.57
CA HIS A 184 1.96 19.45 3.32
C HIS A 184 0.62 19.61 2.58
N PHE A 185 0.35 18.72 1.62
CA PHE A 185 -0.93 18.69 0.93
C PHE A 185 -2.09 18.36 1.91
N GLY A 186 -1.89 17.38 2.79
CA GLY A 186 -2.87 17.02 3.81
C GLY A 186 -3.17 18.16 4.79
N GLU A 187 -2.12 18.84 5.27
CA GLU A 187 -2.23 20.01 6.16
C GLU A 187 -2.95 21.19 5.48
N SER A 188 -2.67 21.44 4.20
CA SER A 188 -3.37 22.46 3.40
C SER A 188 -4.88 22.20 3.34
N ILE A 189 -5.29 20.94 3.12
CA ILE A 189 -6.71 20.56 3.13
C ILE A 189 -7.33 20.75 4.52
N GLN A 190 -6.65 20.31 5.58
CA GLN A 190 -7.14 20.49 6.94
C GLN A 190 -7.34 21.97 7.28
N GLY A 191 -6.38 22.83 6.90
CA GLY A 191 -6.48 24.29 7.05
C GLY A 191 -7.70 24.87 6.34
N MET A 192 -7.99 24.44 5.11
CA MET A 192 -9.20 24.86 4.38
C MET A 192 -10.48 24.42 5.07
N VAL A 193 -10.55 23.18 5.56
CA VAL A 193 -11.74 22.66 6.26
C VAL A 193 -12.00 23.40 7.58
N LEU A 194 -10.94 23.75 8.32
CA LEU A 194 -11.05 24.53 9.55
C LEU A 194 -11.51 25.97 9.27
N GLN A 195 -11.02 26.61 8.20
CA GLN A 195 -11.47 27.93 7.77
C GLN A 195 -12.96 27.94 7.39
N VAL A 196 -13.45 26.92 6.68
CA VAL A 196 -14.89 26.78 6.35
C VAL A 196 -15.74 26.58 7.61
N ARG A 197 -15.26 25.80 8.59
CA ARG A 197 -15.96 25.61 9.88
C ARG A 197 -16.04 26.91 10.69
N VAL A 198 -14.95 27.68 10.75
CA VAL A 198 -14.92 28.99 11.45
C VAL A 198 -15.83 30.00 10.74
N SER A 199 -15.84 30.02 9.40
CA SER A 199 -16.72 30.90 8.62
C SER A 199 -18.21 30.59 8.82
N MET A 200 -18.60 29.31 8.92
CA MET A 200 -19.99 28.93 9.22
C MET A 200 -20.41 29.28 10.65
N HIS A 201 -19.48 29.18 11.62
CA HIS A 201 -19.77 29.56 12.99
C HIS A 201 -19.96 31.07 13.13
N SER A 202 -19.15 31.87 12.42
CA SER A 202 -19.28 33.33 12.40
C SER A 202 -20.60 33.79 11.75
N SER A 203 -21.02 33.19 10.64
CA SER A 203 -22.30 33.52 9.98
C SER A 203 -23.56 33.16 10.80
N THR A 204 -23.48 32.17 11.70
CA THR A 204 -24.61 31.78 12.56
C THR A 204 -24.83 32.78 13.70
N VAL A 205 -23.75 33.43 14.17
CA VAL A 205 -23.80 34.49 15.20
C VAL A 205 -24.39 35.79 14.64
N TYR A 206 -24.20 36.09 13.35
CA TYR A 206 -24.81 37.28 12.72
C TYR A 206 -26.31 37.12 12.37
N LEU A 207 -26.85 35.90 12.33
CA LEU A 207 -28.26 35.61 12.08
C LEU A 207 -29.11 35.52 13.36
N SER A 208 -28.49 35.69 14.53
CA SER A 208 -29.13 35.66 15.86
C SER A 208 -29.11 37.02 16.58
N LEU A 209 -28.82 38.10 15.83
CA LEU A 209 -29.03 39.52 16.19
C LEU A 209 -30.08 40.12 15.24
#